data_AF-A0A9X2DVB6-F1
#
_entry.id   AF-A0A9X2DVB6-F1
#
_cell.length_a   1.000
_cell.length_b   1.000
_cell.length_c   1.000
_cell.angle_alpha   90.00
_cell.angle_beta   90.00
_cell.angle_gamma   90.00
#
_symmetry.space_group_name_H-M   'P 1'
#
loop_
_entity.id
_entity.type
_entity.pdbx_description
1 polymer ?
#
loop_
_entity_poly.entity_id
_entity_poly.type
_entity_poly.pdbx_seq_one_letter_code
_entity_poly.pdbx_strand_id
1 'polypeptide(L)'
;MGKIPLRRGFWDADSQRGFGMDKAWHKHALTSRAAQKVLLGSTNNEKQLNGSFDLRTYAGKYDCKDQWNCTLREQMLVHAIFDPTAYPNYYGWPVNGKLGMVTAYCDNKGIEKCPRWVTHALTNPGTTNPYRLSGESTEKPEPTPLPAESTQRSRAHPAVLKWSYNELPRTITRE
;
A
#
# COMPACT_ATOMS: atom_id res chain seq x y z
N MET A 1 -15.83 -3.79 12.47
CA MET A 1 -16.19 -4.25 11.13
C MET A 1 -15.97 -5.77 11.06
N GLY A 2 -16.88 -6.54 10.45
CA GLY A 2 -16.66 -7.98 10.23
C GLY A 2 -15.53 -8.25 9.23
N LYS A 3 -15.24 -9.53 8.95
CA LYS A 3 -14.21 -9.92 7.97
C LYS A 3 -14.52 -9.33 6.58
N ILE A 4 -13.74 -8.37 6.12
CA ILE A 4 -13.89 -7.77 4.80
C ILE A 4 -13.40 -8.78 3.73
N PRO A 5 -14.23 -9.14 2.74
CA PRO A 5 -13.79 -10.03 1.67
C PRO A 5 -12.79 -9.32 0.76
N LEU A 6 -11.62 -9.93 0.58
CA LEU A 6 -10.63 -9.50 -0.41
C LEU A 6 -10.76 -10.40 -1.64
N ARG A 7 -11.36 -9.86 -2.71
CA ARG A 7 -11.61 -10.56 -3.98
C ARG A 7 -10.58 -10.15 -5.01
N ARG A 8 -10.26 -11.07 -5.94
CA ARG A 8 -9.41 -10.78 -7.10
C ARG A 8 -9.93 -9.60 -7.92
N GLY A 9 -11.21 -9.67 -8.32
CA GLY A 9 -11.84 -8.62 -9.12
C GLY A 9 -11.31 -8.61 -10.55
N PHE A 10 -11.24 -7.41 -11.16
CA PHE A 10 -10.69 -7.20 -12.50
C PHE A 10 -10.27 -5.73 -12.66
N TRP A 11 -9.48 -5.46 -13.71
CA TRP A 11 -9.16 -4.10 -14.15
C TRP A 11 -9.17 -4.01 -15.67
N ASP A 12 -9.90 -3.03 -16.18
CA ASP A 12 -9.95 -2.66 -17.59
C ASP A 12 -9.45 -1.21 -17.73
N ALA A 13 -8.29 -1.06 -18.36
CA ALA A 13 -7.62 0.22 -18.53
C ALA A 13 -8.33 1.13 -19.54
N ASP A 14 -9.00 0.57 -20.55
CA ASP A 14 -9.64 1.33 -21.63
C ASP A 14 -10.93 1.99 -21.11
N SER A 15 -11.73 1.23 -20.35
CA SER A 15 -12.96 1.76 -19.76
C SER A 15 -12.77 2.38 -18.37
N GLN A 16 -11.57 2.30 -17.80
CA GLN A 16 -11.24 2.74 -16.44
C GLN A 16 -12.10 2.07 -15.35
N ARG A 17 -12.59 0.85 -15.62
CA ARG A 17 -13.49 0.08 -14.75
C ARG A 17 -12.76 -1.09 -14.12
N GLY A 18 -13.27 -1.50 -12.96
CA GLY A 18 -12.70 -2.61 -12.21
C GLY A 18 -12.95 -2.50 -10.73
N PHE A 19 -12.60 -3.57 -10.03
CA PHE A 19 -12.61 -3.62 -8.58
C PHE A 19 -11.57 -4.63 -8.05
N GLY A 20 -11.38 -4.66 -6.73
CA GLY A 20 -10.62 -5.72 -6.07
C GLY A 20 -9.10 -5.59 -6.18
N MET A 21 -8.42 -6.72 -5.96
CA MET A 21 -6.96 -6.82 -6.00
C MET A 21 -6.39 -6.40 -7.37
N ASP A 22 -7.05 -6.78 -8.46
CA ASP A 22 -6.55 -6.52 -9.82
C ASP A 22 -6.57 -5.01 -10.13
N LYS A 23 -7.59 -4.27 -9.71
CA LYS A 23 -7.59 -2.80 -9.82
C LYS A 23 -6.50 -2.15 -8.98
N ALA A 24 -6.35 -2.55 -7.71
CA ALA A 24 -5.27 -2.04 -6.86
C ALA A 24 -3.87 -2.35 -7.42
N TRP A 25 -3.68 -3.54 -8.00
CA TRP A 25 -2.42 -3.96 -8.61
C TRP A 25 -2.12 -3.18 -9.88
N HIS A 26 -3.02 -3.20 -10.86
CA HIS A 26 -2.74 -2.73 -12.21
C HIS A 26 -2.87 -1.21 -12.33
N LYS A 27 -3.88 -0.61 -11.67
CA LYS A 27 -4.07 0.84 -11.66
C LYS A 27 -3.09 1.53 -10.72
N HIS A 28 -3.01 1.06 -9.48
CA HIS A 28 -2.34 1.80 -8.40
C HIS A 28 -1.00 1.21 -7.93
N ALA A 29 -0.51 0.14 -8.55
CA ALA A 29 0.75 -0.52 -8.19
C ALA A 29 0.86 -1.01 -6.72
N LEU A 30 -0.28 -1.26 -6.06
CA LEU A 30 -0.34 -1.90 -4.74
C LEU A 30 -0.43 -3.42 -4.92
N THR A 31 0.70 -4.04 -5.24
CA THR A 31 0.78 -5.42 -5.76
C THR A 31 0.80 -6.53 -4.71
N SER A 32 0.80 -6.20 -3.41
CA SER A 32 0.83 -7.20 -2.35
C SER A 32 -0.56 -7.43 -1.74
N ARG A 33 -1.03 -8.68 -1.81
CA ARG A 33 -2.24 -9.12 -1.09
C ARG A 33 -2.11 -8.89 0.42
N ALA A 34 -0.91 -9.05 0.99
CA ALA A 34 -0.68 -8.80 2.40
C ALA A 34 -0.80 -7.30 2.74
N ALA A 35 -0.27 -6.41 1.90
CA ALA A 35 -0.42 -4.97 2.06
C ALA A 35 -1.90 -4.56 2.01
N GLN A 36 -2.66 -5.08 1.04
CA GLN A 36 -4.10 -4.81 0.91
C GLN A 36 -4.89 -5.30 2.14
N LYS A 37 -4.52 -6.44 2.74
CA LYS A 37 -5.11 -6.89 4.01
C LYS A 37 -4.81 -5.95 5.17
N VAL A 38 -3.61 -5.38 5.24
CA VAL A 38 -3.27 -4.36 6.25
C VAL A 38 -4.17 -3.15 6.10
N LEU A 39 -4.37 -2.65 4.86
CA LEU A 39 -5.28 -1.54 4.58
C LEU A 39 -6.71 -1.84 5.02
N LEU A 40 -7.24 -3.01 4.62
CA LEU A 40 -8.59 -3.44 5.01
C LEU A 40 -8.74 -3.69 6.52
N GLY A 41 -7.64 -3.87 7.23
CA GLY A 41 -7.62 -4.00 8.69
C GLY A 41 -7.58 -2.67 9.43
N SER A 42 -7.53 -1.53 8.73
CA SER A 42 -7.42 -0.23 9.38
C SER A 42 -8.67 0.11 10.20
N THR A 43 -8.43 0.64 11.40
CA THR A 43 -9.47 1.20 12.27
C THR A 43 -9.78 2.65 11.93
N ASN A 44 -8.90 3.35 11.23
CA ASN A 44 -9.15 4.71 10.74
C ASN A 44 -9.99 4.62 9.46
N ASN A 45 -11.26 4.99 9.56
CA ASN A 45 -12.20 4.89 8.45
C ASN A 45 -13.24 6.01 8.44
N GLU A 46 -13.70 6.36 7.25
CA GLU A 46 -14.75 7.35 7.02
C GLU A 46 -15.83 6.77 6.10
N LYS A 47 -17.10 6.90 6.49
CA LYS A 47 -18.22 6.47 5.65
C LYS A 47 -18.46 7.50 4.55
N GLN A 48 -18.50 7.05 3.30
CA GLN A 48 -18.80 7.87 2.14
C GLN A 48 -20.31 7.99 1.89
N LEU A 49 -20.71 9.00 1.11
CA LEU A 49 -22.12 9.27 0.76
C LEU A 49 -22.80 8.08 0.08
N ASN A 50 -22.08 7.31 -0.72
CA ASN A 50 -22.58 6.11 -1.41
C ASN A 50 -22.67 4.85 -0.51
N GLY A 51 -22.40 4.98 0.80
CA GLY A 51 -22.43 3.88 1.74
C GLY A 51 -21.16 3.02 1.80
N SER A 52 -20.17 3.28 0.94
CA SER A 52 -18.84 2.69 1.04
C SER A 52 -18.03 3.31 2.19
N PHE A 53 -16.89 2.73 2.52
CA PHE A 53 -15.97 3.21 3.54
C PHE A 53 -14.60 3.48 2.94
N ASP A 54 -14.02 4.63 3.25
CA ASP A 54 -12.61 4.94 3.01
C ASP A 54 -11.79 4.50 4.23
N LEU A 55 -11.01 3.43 4.10
CA LEU A 55 -10.11 2.91 5.12
C LEU A 55 -8.71 3.50 4.91
N ARG A 56 -8.13 4.14 5.93
CA ARG A 56 -6.91 4.94 5.81
C ARG A 56 -5.77 4.37 6.65
N THR A 57 -4.55 4.38 6.14
CA THR A 57 -3.34 4.15 6.95
C THR A 57 -2.14 4.88 6.36
N TYR A 58 -1.06 4.99 7.12
CA TYR A 58 0.18 5.58 6.63
C TYR A 58 1.21 4.50 6.34
N ALA A 59 1.83 4.58 5.17
CA ALA A 59 3.05 3.85 4.84
C ALA A 59 4.25 4.75 5.14
N GLY A 60 5.12 4.31 6.07
CA GLY A 60 6.35 5.01 6.42
C GLY A 60 7.57 4.36 5.77
N LYS A 61 8.40 5.17 5.11
CA LYS A 61 9.70 4.76 4.58
C LYS A 61 10.77 5.09 5.61
N TYR A 62 11.30 4.07 6.27
CA TYR A 62 12.31 4.22 7.30
C TYR A 62 13.71 3.92 6.76
N ASP A 63 14.68 4.63 7.31
CA ASP A 63 16.10 4.35 7.20
C ASP A 63 16.60 4.01 8.61
N CYS A 64 16.93 2.74 8.84
CA CYS A 64 17.32 2.24 10.14
C CYS A 64 18.80 1.89 10.16
N LYS A 65 19.54 2.47 11.10
CA LYS A 65 20.94 2.10 11.38
C LYS A 65 21.02 0.75 12.11
N ASP A 66 20.03 0.49 12.95
CA ASP A 66 19.81 -0.77 13.66
C ASP A 66 18.31 -0.92 13.96
N GLN A 67 17.92 -1.98 14.68
CA GLN A 67 16.51 -2.29 14.97
C GLN A 67 15.78 -1.26 15.85
N TRP A 68 16.49 -0.36 16.53
CA TRP A 68 15.92 0.63 17.44
C TRP A 68 16.08 2.07 16.92
N ASN A 69 17.05 2.30 16.04
CA ASN A 69 17.41 3.62 15.51
C ASN A 69 16.94 3.77 14.06
N CYS A 70 15.64 4.02 13.90
CA CYS A 70 15.00 4.28 12.61
C CYS A 70 14.62 5.75 12.44
N THR A 71 14.98 6.35 11.31
CA THR A 71 14.53 7.68 10.90
C THR A 71 13.47 7.55 9.82
N LEU A 72 12.29 8.13 10.03
CA LEU A 72 11.25 8.23 9.00
C LEU A 72 11.69 9.26 7.95
N ARG A 73 11.83 8.82 6.70
CA ARG A 73 12.28 9.67 5.57
C ARG A 73 11.13 10.17 4.72
N GLU A 74 10.19 9.28 4.39
CA GLU A 74 8.99 9.61 3.61
C GLU A 74 7.78 8.97 4.29
N GLN A 75 6.62 9.62 4.23
CA GLN A 75 5.35 9.05 4.68
C GLN A 75 4.29 9.29 3.62
N MET A 76 3.40 8.32 3.42
CA MET A 76 2.32 8.42 2.43
C MET A 76 1.02 7.89 3.00
N LEU A 77 -0.05 8.65 2.85
CA LEU A 77 -1.41 8.20 3.18
C LEU A 77 -1.86 7.20 2.11
N VAL A 78 -2.39 6.07 2.55
CA VAL A 78 -2.89 4.99 1.71
C VAL A 78 -4.34 4.70 2.07
N HIS A 79 -5.16 4.59 1.03
CA HIS A 79 -6.59 4.39 1.09
C HIS A 79 -6.95 2.99 0.59
N ALA A 80 -7.96 2.38 1.20
CA ALA A 80 -8.71 1.27 0.64
C ALA A 80 -10.20 1.60 0.68
N ILE A 81 -10.84 1.58 -0.49
CA ILE A 81 -12.28 1.80 -0.61
C ILE A 81 -12.98 0.45 -0.44
N PHE A 82 -13.83 0.35 0.57
CA PHE A 82 -14.59 -0.85 0.90
C PHE A 82 -16.08 -0.63 0.66
N ASP A 83 -16.68 -1.47 -0.20
CA ASP A 83 -18.12 -1.50 -0.40
C ASP A 83 -18.72 -2.77 0.24
N PRO A 84 -19.55 -2.63 1.29
CA PRO A 84 -20.19 -3.77 1.95
C PRO A 84 -21.36 -4.36 1.17
N THR A 85 -21.81 -3.71 0.10
CA THR A 85 -23.03 -4.04 -0.66
C THR A 85 -22.85 -5.34 -1.44
N ALA A 86 -23.92 -6.14 -1.50
CA ALA A 86 -23.95 -7.35 -2.29
C ALA A 86 -24.39 -7.07 -3.72
N TYR A 87 -23.68 -7.64 -4.70
CA TYR A 87 -24.00 -7.53 -6.11
C TYR A 87 -24.07 -8.91 -6.75
N PRO A 88 -25.01 -9.15 -7.68
CA PRO A 88 -24.90 -10.27 -8.60
C PRO A 88 -23.74 -10.03 -9.57
N ASN A 89 -23.69 -8.84 -10.17
CA ASN A 89 -22.64 -8.38 -11.09
C ASN A 89 -22.20 -6.96 -10.77
N TYR A 90 -20.95 -6.63 -11.08
CA TYR A 90 -20.38 -5.28 -10.97
C TYR A 90 -19.63 -4.95 -12.27
N TYR A 91 -20.11 -3.95 -13.01
CA TYR A 91 -19.66 -3.65 -14.39
C TYR A 91 -19.68 -4.87 -15.32
N GLY A 92 -20.72 -5.71 -15.23
CA GLY A 92 -20.85 -6.91 -16.07
C GLY A 92 -20.04 -8.13 -15.59
N TRP A 93 -19.23 -8.00 -14.55
CA TRP A 93 -18.47 -9.10 -13.97
C TRP A 93 -19.17 -9.73 -12.77
N PRO A 94 -19.22 -11.07 -12.66
CA PRO A 94 -19.92 -11.74 -11.57
C PRO A 94 -19.24 -11.50 -10.22
N VAL A 95 -20.04 -11.14 -9.22
CA VAL A 95 -19.61 -10.96 -7.81
C VAL A 95 -20.27 -12.01 -6.92
N ASN A 96 -21.58 -12.23 -7.08
CA ASN A 96 -22.39 -13.16 -6.30
C ASN A 96 -22.17 -13.02 -4.78
N GLY A 97 -22.29 -11.79 -4.27
CA GLY A 97 -22.17 -11.48 -2.85
C GLY A 97 -21.59 -10.10 -2.60
N LYS A 98 -21.06 -9.86 -1.39
CA LYS A 98 -20.46 -8.58 -1.01
C LYS A 98 -19.28 -8.24 -1.91
N LEU A 99 -19.23 -7.00 -2.43
CA LEU A 99 -18.15 -6.55 -3.32
C LEU A 99 -16.79 -6.59 -2.62
N GLY A 100 -16.71 -6.05 -1.41
CA GLY A 100 -15.47 -6.00 -0.65
C GLY A 100 -14.62 -4.79 -1.02
N MET A 101 -13.31 -4.99 -1.17
CA MET A 101 -12.42 -3.92 -1.61
C MET A 101 -12.74 -3.52 -3.06
N VAL A 102 -13.13 -2.27 -3.26
CA VAL A 102 -13.32 -1.66 -4.58
C VAL A 102 -11.96 -1.32 -5.18
N THR A 103 -11.09 -0.65 -4.43
CA THR A 103 -9.74 -0.32 -4.86
C THR A 103 -8.86 -0.01 -3.65
N ALA A 104 -7.56 0.06 -3.86
CA ALA A 104 -6.62 0.67 -2.94
C ALA A 104 -5.68 1.59 -3.72
N TYR A 105 -5.31 2.74 -3.14
CA TYR A 105 -4.44 3.74 -3.75
C TYR A 105 -3.73 4.55 -2.67
N CYS A 106 -2.77 5.38 -3.06
CA CYS A 106 -2.06 6.28 -2.16
C CYS A 106 -2.24 7.73 -2.60
N ASP A 107 -2.16 8.65 -1.64
CA ASP A 107 -2.10 10.07 -1.92
C ASP A 107 -0.70 10.43 -2.41
N ASN A 108 -0.51 10.35 -3.73
CA ASN A 108 0.75 10.59 -4.42
C ASN A 108 0.68 11.84 -5.32
N LYS A 109 0.09 12.94 -4.81
CA LYS A 109 0.04 14.24 -5.52
C LYS A 109 -0.52 14.14 -6.95
N GLY A 110 -1.56 13.32 -7.13
CA GLY A 110 -2.20 13.08 -8.43
C GLY A 110 -1.54 12.01 -9.32
N ILE A 111 -0.41 11.43 -8.91
CA ILE A 111 0.18 10.28 -9.61
C ILE A 111 -0.63 9.03 -9.27
N GLU A 112 -1.16 8.38 -10.31
CA GLU A 112 -2.07 7.23 -10.15
C GLU A 112 -1.41 6.03 -9.46
N LYS A 113 -0.13 5.78 -9.76
CA LYS A 113 0.63 4.64 -9.24
C LYS A 113 1.36 4.99 -7.96
N CYS A 114 1.24 4.10 -6.98
CA CYS A 114 2.03 4.18 -5.77
C CYS A 114 3.49 3.85 -6.03
N PRO A 115 4.42 4.57 -5.37
CA PRO A 115 5.81 4.17 -5.36
C PRO A 115 5.95 2.74 -4.83
N ARG A 116 6.86 1.96 -5.40
CA ARG A 116 7.07 0.55 -5.01
C ARG A 116 7.36 0.38 -3.51
N TRP A 117 7.98 1.40 -2.91
CA TRP A 117 8.31 1.43 -1.48
C TRP A 117 7.07 1.37 -0.57
N VAL A 118 5.91 1.88 -1.02
CA VAL A 118 4.67 1.93 -0.25
C VAL A 118 4.17 0.52 0.06
N THR A 119 4.07 -0.33 -0.96
CA THR A 119 3.64 -1.72 -0.80
C THR A 119 4.53 -2.49 0.18
N HIS A 120 5.84 -2.25 0.11
CA HIS A 120 6.80 -2.84 1.04
C HIS A 120 6.63 -2.31 2.47
N ALA A 121 6.53 -0.99 2.64
CA ALA A 121 6.35 -0.34 3.93
C ALA A 121 5.08 -0.79 4.66
N LEU A 122 3.99 -1.04 3.94
CA LEU A 122 2.75 -1.57 4.53
C LEU A 122 2.91 -2.97 5.12
N THR A 123 3.84 -3.78 4.60
CA THR A 123 4.07 -5.17 5.04
C THR A 123 5.27 -5.32 5.97
N ASN A 124 6.15 -4.32 6.01
CA ASN A 124 7.36 -4.31 6.83
C ASN A 124 7.49 -2.96 7.58
N PRO A 125 6.49 -2.59 8.40
CA PRO A 125 6.50 -1.30 9.08
C PRO A 125 7.69 -1.19 10.05
N GLY A 126 8.31 -0.02 10.10
CA GLY A 126 9.44 0.26 11.01
C GLY A 126 10.74 -0.45 10.64
N THR A 127 10.91 -0.88 9.38
CA THR A 127 12.15 -1.51 8.89
C THR A 127 12.79 -0.68 7.78
N THR A 128 14.10 -0.84 7.55
CA THR A 128 14.81 -0.19 6.45
C THR A 128 14.15 -0.55 5.12
N ASN A 129 13.68 0.47 4.42
CA ASN A 129 13.04 0.28 3.14
C ASN A 129 14.11 0.10 2.05
N PRO A 130 14.10 -0.99 1.26
CA PRO A 130 15.15 -1.29 0.28
C PRO A 130 15.09 -0.41 -0.97
N TYR A 131 14.05 0.42 -1.11
CA TYR A 131 13.88 1.31 -2.26
C TYR A 131 14.50 2.69 -1.97
N ARG A 132 15.31 3.19 -2.90
CA ARG A 132 15.99 4.50 -2.82
C ARG A 132 15.00 5.66 -2.61
N LEU A 133 15.48 6.74 -1.99
CA LEU A 133 14.69 7.95 -1.77
C LEU A 133 14.28 8.61 -3.10
N SER A 134 13.07 9.16 -3.13
CA SER A 134 12.57 9.88 -4.30
C SER A 134 13.44 11.13 -4.52
N GLY A 135 14.31 11.14 -5.53
CA GLY A 135 15.21 12.26 -5.83
C GLY A 135 16.70 12.01 -5.56
N GLU A 136 17.07 10.83 -5.06
CA GLU A 136 18.48 10.44 -4.95
C GLU A 136 18.99 10.10 -6.37
N SER A 137 19.62 11.09 -7.00
CA SER A 137 20.19 10.98 -8.35
C SER A 137 21.08 9.74 -8.42
N THR A 138 20.89 8.93 -9.45
CA THR A 138 21.92 7.98 -9.88
C THR A 138 23.12 8.79 -10.32
N GLU A 139 24.06 8.99 -9.40
CA GLU A 139 25.45 9.16 -9.81
C GLU A 139 25.76 7.97 -10.74
N LYS A 140 26.16 8.34 -11.96
CA LYS A 140 26.33 7.48 -13.12
C LYS A 140 27.03 6.18 -12.72
N PRO A 141 26.47 4.99 -13.00
CA PRO A 141 27.16 3.75 -12.65
C PRO A 141 28.47 3.67 -13.42
N GLU A 142 29.58 3.85 -12.71
CA GLU A 142 30.90 3.45 -13.14
C GLU A 142 30.89 1.92 -13.30
N PRO A 143 31.33 1.36 -14.44
CA PRO A 143 31.22 -0.06 -14.71
C PRO A 143 32.13 -0.84 -13.75
N THR A 144 31.54 -1.43 -12.72
CA THR A 144 32.25 -2.28 -11.76
C THR A 144 32.05 -3.76 -12.10
N PRO A 145 33.09 -4.62 -12.05
CA PRO A 145 33.03 -6.00 -12.52
C PRO A 145 32.14 -6.90 -11.66
N LEU A 146 31.52 -7.91 -12.29
CA LEU A 146 30.70 -8.94 -11.66
C LEU A 146 31.47 -9.73 -10.58
N PRO A 147 30.92 -9.89 -9.36
CA PRO A 147 31.31 -10.95 -8.45
C PRO A 147 30.31 -12.12 -8.46
N ALA A 148 30.88 -13.29 -8.18
CA ALA A 148 30.27 -14.61 -8.26
C ALA A 148 29.16 -14.87 -7.23
N GLU A 149 28.36 -15.86 -7.60
CA GLU A 149 27.18 -16.44 -6.97
C GLU A 149 27.40 -16.86 -5.50
N SER A 150 26.48 -16.47 -4.61
CA SER A 150 26.41 -17.06 -3.26
C SER A 150 24.97 -17.33 -2.81
N THR A 151 24.78 -18.54 -2.32
CA THR A 151 23.55 -19.18 -1.86
C THR A 151 22.98 -18.51 -0.60
N GLN A 152 21.73 -18.04 -0.65
CA GLN A 152 21.01 -17.52 0.53
C GLN A 152 20.09 -18.55 1.18
N ARG A 153 20.34 -18.78 2.47
CA ARG A 153 19.56 -19.61 3.41
C ARG A 153 18.45 -18.77 4.06
N SER A 154 17.23 -19.26 4.05
CA SER A 154 16.03 -18.58 4.58
C SER A 154 16.03 -18.54 6.12
N ARG A 155 15.64 -17.39 6.71
CA ARG A 155 15.31 -17.26 8.15
C ARG A 155 13.87 -16.79 8.34
N ALA A 156 13.26 -17.31 9.42
CA ALA A 156 11.86 -17.11 9.81
C ALA A 156 11.55 -15.68 10.28
N HIS A 157 10.30 -15.25 10.06
CA HIS A 157 9.78 -13.92 10.38
C HIS A 157 9.43 -13.76 11.88
N PRO A 158 9.79 -12.64 12.53
CA PRO A 158 9.28 -12.31 13.86
C PRO A 158 7.87 -11.68 13.80
N ALA A 159 7.20 -11.70 14.96
CA ALA A 159 5.81 -11.32 15.15
C ALA A 159 5.52 -9.82 14.87
N VAL A 160 4.36 -9.55 14.28
CA VAL A 160 3.90 -8.22 13.88
C VAL A 160 3.46 -7.42 15.11
N LEU A 161 4.24 -6.40 15.49
CA LEU A 161 3.81 -5.33 16.39
C LEU A 161 2.73 -4.48 15.68
N LYS A 162 1.58 -4.31 16.35
CA LYS A 162 0.51 -3.40 15.88
C LYS A 162 0.94 -1.96 16.15
N TRP A 163 1.40 -1.28 15.11
CA TRP A 163 1.66 0.16 15.16
C TRP A 163 0.36 0.93 14.87
N SER A 164 -0.02 1.84 15.78
CA SER A 164 -1.06 2.85 15.54
C SER A 164 -0.36 4.14 15.13
N TYR A 165 -0.43 4.52 13.86
CA TYR A 165 0.17 5.76 13.36
C TYR A 165 -0.85 6.90 13.46
N ASN A 166 -0.59 7.86 14.35
CA ASN A 166 -1.23 9.18 14.27
C ASN A 166 -0.53 10.01 13.18
N GLU A 167 -1.25 10.97 12.59
CA GLU A 167 -0.65 11.97 11.69
C GLU A 167 0.54 12.64 12.37
N LEU A 168 1.65 12.83 11.63
CA LEU A 168 2.70 13.73 12.10
C LEU A 168 2.14 15.16 12.14
N PRO A 169 2.43 15.94 13.19
CA PRO A 169 2.05 17.34 13.23
C PRO A 169 2.71 18.06 12.04
N ARG A 170 1.89 18.60 11.14
CA ARG A 170 2.36 19.45 10.05
C ARG A 170 3.02 20.67 10.68
N THR A 171 4.32 20.83 10.50
CA THR A 171 5.02 22.06 10.89
C THR A 171 4.50 23.18 10.00
N ILE A 172 3.64 24.04 10.54
CA ILE A 172 3.21 25.26 9.87
C ILE A 172 4.34 26.27 10.02
N THR A 173 5.17 26.42 9.00
CA THR A 173 5.98 27.64 8.86
C THR A 173 5.03 28.76 8.44
N ARG A 174 4.73 29.67 9.37
CA ARG A 174 4.24 31.00 9.03
C ARG A 174 5.41 31.76 8.40
N GLU A 175 5.23 32.20 7.16
CA GLU A 175 6.00 33.30 6.59
C GLU A 175 5.59 34.62 7.25
#